data_AF-A0A5C4PSX2-F1
#
_entry.id   AF-A0A5C4PSX2-F1
#
_cell.length_a   1.000
_cell.length_b   1.000
_cell.length_c   1.000
_cell.angle_alpha   90.00
_cell.angle_beta   90.00
_cell.angle_gamma   90.00
#
_symmetry.space_group_name_H-M   'P 1'
#
loop_
_entity.id
_entity.type
_entity.pdbx_description
1 polymer ?
#
loop_
_entity_poly.entity_id
_entity_poly.type
_entity_poly.pdbx_seq_one_letter_code
_entity_poly.pdbx_strand_id
1 'polypeptide(L)'
;MQATDRISLRTTPTAKAVIEQASQLMGVSMSHFILTTVYEKSLKLLKDTPTWSLNAQDSELIQRLLDENGKPNEKMRKLMQLSDGIADNT
;
A
#
# COMPACT_ATOMS: atom_id res chain seq x y z
N MET A 1 10.74 -23.23 -8.11
CA MET A 1 10.32 -23.03 -6.70
C MET A 1 9.36 -24.16 -6.35
N GLN A 2 9.68 -25.01 -5.37
CA GLN A 2 8.75 -26.07 -4.94
C GLN A 2 7.68 -25.47 -4.02
N ALA A 3 6.42 -25.86 -4.19
CA ALA A 3 5.31 -25.40 -3.35
C ALA A 3 5.29 -26.20 -2.03
N THR A 4 6.05 -25.73 -1.04
CA THR A 4 6.14 -26.37 0.28
C THR A 4 5.03 -25.95 1.24
N ASP A 5 4.48 -24.75 1.05
CA ASP A 5 3.58 -24.13 2.01
C ASP A 5 2.11 -24.33 1.62
N ARG A 6 1.24 -24.51 2.61
CA ARG A 6 -0.19 -24.79 2.42
C ARG A 6 -1.06 -23.72 3.06
N ILE A 7 -2.12 -23.32 2.33
CA ILE A 7 -3.16 -22.41 2.83
C ILE A 7 -4.45 -23.21 3.02
N SER A 8 -4.96 -23.25 4.25
CA SER A 8 -6.24 -23.90 4.59
C SER A 8 -7.33 -22.84 4.75
N LEU A 9 -8.41 -22.95 3.97
CA LEU A 9 -9.50 -21.98 3.93
C LEU A 9 -10.84 -22.66 4.26
N ARG A 10 -11.66 -22.01 5.09
CA ARG A 10 -13.08 -22.35 5.27
C ARG A 10 -13.91 -21.39 4.42
N THR A 11 -14.98 -21.88 3.82
CA THR A 11 -15.85 -21.09 2.94
C THR A 11 -17.29 -21.58 3.03
N THR A 12 -18.23 -20.78 2.54
CA THR A 12 -19.63 -21.17 2.42
C THR A 12 -19.85 -21.97 1.12
N PRO A 13 -20.94 -22.77 1.02
CA PRO A 13 -21.28 -23.47 -0.21
C PRO A 13 -21.47 -22.51 -1.40
N THR A 14 -22.08 -21.34 -1.15
CA THR A 14 -22.31 -20.30 -2.15
C THR A 14 -21.00 -19.73 -2.69
N ALA A 15 -20.07 -19.36 -1.80
CA ALA A 15 -18.77 -18.85 -2.21
C ALA A 15 -17.93 -19.91 -2.94
N LYS A 16 -17.99 -21.17 -2.50
CA LYS A 16 -17.33 -22.28 -3.20
C LYS A 16 -17.81 -22.40 -4.65
N ALA A 17 -19.13 -22.40 -4.88
CA ALA A 17 -19.71 -22.54 -6.22
C ALA A 17 -19.28 -21.40 -7.17
N VAL A 18 -19.27 -20.16 -6.67
CA VAL A 18 -18.82 -18.99 -7.46
C VAL A 18 -17.34 -19.11 -7.83
N ILE A 19 -16.48 -19.48 -6.88
CA ILE A 19 -15.04 -19.64 -7.11
C ILE A 19 -14.79 -20.79 -8.10
N GLU A 20 -15.54 -21.88 -8.00
CA GLU A 20 -15.46 -23.01 -8.90
C GLU A 20 -15.82 -22.60 -10.33
N GLN A 21 -16.95 -21.93 -10.52
CA GLN A 21 -17.38 -21.43 -11.82
C GLN A 21 -16.34 -20.48 -12.43
N ALA A 22 -15.79 -19.56 -11.64
CA ALA A 22 -14.75 -18.65 -12.09
C ALA A 22 -13.46 -19.38 -12.51
N SER A 23 -13.04 -20.40 -11.76
CA SER A 23 -11.88 -21.22 -12.11
C SER A 23 -12.09 -22.00 -13.42
N GLN A 24 -13.30 -22.50 -13.65
CA GLN A 24 -13.67 -23.18 -14.89
C GLN A 24 -13.65 -22.24 -16.10
N LEU A 25 -14.15 -21.01 -15.95
CA LEU A 25 -14.11 -20.00 -17.01
C LEU A 25 -12.69 -19.65 -17.45
N MET A 26 -11.72 -19.70 -16.52
CA MET A 26 -10.31 -19.48 -16.84
C MET A 26 -9.55 -20.75 -17.24
N GLY A 27 -10.20 -21.93 -17.21
CA GLY A 27 -9.58 -23.20 -17.56
C GLY A 27 -8.50 -23.68 -16.59
N VAL A 28 -8.59 -23.29 -15.31
CA VAL A 28 -7.60 -23.64 -14.26
C VAL A 28 -8.25 -24.33 -13.07
N SER A 29 -7.46 -24.99 -12.23
CA SER A 29 -7.97 -25.57 -11.00
C SER A 29 -8.38 -24.48 -9.99
N MET A 30 -9.34 -24.79 -9.10
CA MET A 30 -9.76 -23.87 -8.03
C MET A 30 -8.57 -23.40 -7.19
N SER A 31 -7.66 -24.30 -6.81
CA SER A 31 -6.48 -23.94 -6.01
C SER A 31 -5.57 -22.96 -6.74
N HIS A 32 -5.35 -23.17 -8.04
CA HIS A 32 -4.56 -22.24 -8.86
C HIS A 32 -5.25 -20.89 -8.99
N PHE A 33 -6.57 -20.89 -9.25
CA PHE A 33 -7.36 -19.67 -9.34
C PHE A 33 -7.27 -18.85 -8.05
N ILE A 34 -7.50 -19.48 -6.89
CA ILE A 34 -7.43 -18.83 -5.59
C ILE A 34 -6.04 -18.25 -5.36
N LEU A 35 -4.99 -19.05 -5.58
CA LEU A 35 -3.61 -18.62 -5.34
C LEU A 35 -3.24 -17.40 -6.21
N THR A 36 -3.48 -17.48 -7.51
CA THR A 36 -3.13 -16.41 -8.45
C THR A 36 -3.92 -15.13 -8.14
N THR A 37 -5.22 -15.24 -7.90
CA THR A 37 -6.08 -14.08 -7.59
C THR A 37 -5.66 -13.39 -6.29
N VAL A 38 -5.42 -14.17 -5.23
CA VAL A 38 -5.01 -13.63 -3.93
C VAL A 38 -3.61 -13.03 -4.03
N TYR A 39 -2.69 -13.66 -4.76
CA TYR A 39 -1.33 -13.15 -4.96
C TYR A 39 -1.34 -11.82 -5.71
N GLU A 40 -2.04 -11.72 -6.83
CA GLU A 40 -2.16 -10.47 -7.59
C GLU A 40 -2.80 -9.35 -6.78
N LYS A 41 -3.87 -9.65 -6.04
CA LYS A 41 -4.53 -8.67 -5.17
C LYS A 41 -3.61 -8.21 -4.05
N SER A 42 -2.84 -9.13 -3.46
CA SER A 42 -1.84 -8.80 -2.45
C SER A 42 -0.74 -7.90 -3.01
N LEU A 43 -0.24 -8.18 -4.22
CA LEU A 43 0.73 -7.33 -4.89
C LEU A 43 0.20 -5.91 -5.11
N LYS A 44 -1.05 -5.76 -5.52
CA LYS A 44 -1.68 -4.43 -5.68
C LYS A 44 -1.78 -3.70 -4.35
N LEU A 45 -2.28 -4.36 -3.31
CA LEU A 45 -2.39 -3.77 -1.97
C LEU A 45 -1.04 -3.35 -1.39
N LEU A 46 0.03 -4.14 -1.61
CA LEU A 46 1.37 -3.81 -1.16
C LEU A 46 1.99 -2.68 -1.99
N LYS A 47 1.66 -2.57 -3.27
CA LYS A 47 2.11 -1.47 -4.15
C LYS A 47 1.36 -0.17 -3.90
N ASP A 48 0.10 -0.24 -3.48
CA ASP A 48 -0.73 0.91 -3.10
C ASP A 48 -0.33 1.50 -1.72
N THR A 49 0.80 1.07 -1.14
CA THR A 49 1.53 1.86 -0.13
C THR A 49 1.72 3.26 -0.73
N PRO A 50 1.31 4.35 -0.05
CA PRO A 50 0.95 5.61 -0.70
C PRO A 50 2.08 6.15 -1.57
N THR A 51 2.03 5.85 -2.86
CA THR A 51 2.79 6.57 -3.87
C THR A 51 2.12 7.92 -3.99
N TRP A 52 2.77 8.96 -3.48
CA TRP A 52 2.38 10.33 -3.76
C TRP A 52 2.51 10.54 -5.27
N SER A 53 1.37 10.51 -5.96
CA SER A 53 1.31 10.90 -7.36
C SER A 53 1.26 12.41 -7.41
N LEU A 54 2.40 13.04 -7.68
CA LEU A 54 2.46 14.48 -7.92
C LEU A 54 1.97 14.77 -9.34
N ASN A 55 1.11 15.77 -9.49
CA ASN A 55 0.89 16.39 -10.79
C ASN A 55 2.13 17.23 -11.19
N ALA A 56 2.20 17.64 -12.46
CA ALA A 56 3.36 18.38 -12.97
C ALA A 56 3.64 19.69 -12.21
N GLN A 57 2.58 20.37 -11.74
CA GLN A 57 2.71 21.62 -11.00
C GLN A 57 3.27 21.39 -9.59
N ASP A 58 2.78 20.36 -8.91
CA ASP A 58 3.27 19.98 -7.59
C ASP A 58 4.71 19.48 -7.66
N SER A 59 5.08 18.76 -8.72
CA SER A 59 6.46 18.33 -8.96
C SER A 59 7.43 19.50 -9.11
N GLU A 60 7.05 20.52 -9.87
CA GLU A 60 7.88 21.71 -10.04
C GLU A 60 7.98 22.52 -8.74
N LEU A 61 6.87 22.63 -8.00
CA LEU A 61 6.86 23.30 -6.70
C LEU A 61 7.77 22.60 -5.69
N ILE A 62 7.68 21.27 -5.57
CA ILE A 62 8.54 20.51 -4.65
C ILE A 62 10.01 20.64 -5.06
N GLN A 63 10.33 20.58 -6.35
CA GLN A 63 11.70 20.75 -6.81
C GLN A 63 12.27 22.12 -6.43
N ARG A 64 11.50 23.20 -6.64
CA ARG A 64 11.89 24.55 -6.20
C ARG A 64 12.08 24.64 -4.68
N LEU A 65 11.18 24.04 -3.91
CA LEU A 65 11.27 24.06 -2.44
C LEU A 65 12.48 23.27 -1.90
N LEU A 66 12.88 22.20 -2.59
CA LEU A 66 14.09 21.43 -2.26
C LEU A 66 15.37 22.21 -2.60
N ASP A 67 15.40 22.91 -3.74
CA ASP A 67 16.56 23.68 -4.19
C ASP A 67 16.77 24.97 -3.37
N GLU A 68 15.69 25.65 -2.97
CA GLU A 68 15.76 26.94 -2.28
C GLU A 68 16.15 26.84 -0.79
N ASN A 69 16.20 25.63 -0.21
CA ASN A 69 16.41 25.44 1.24
C ASN A 69 15.56 26.42 2.08
N GLY A 70 14.24 26.35 1.90
CA GLY A 70 13.29 27.29 2.48
C GLY A 70 13.49 27.46 3.99
N LYS A 71 13.76 28.68 4.44
CA LYS A 71 13.90 28.98 5.87
C LYS A 71 12.54 28.83 6.57
N PRO A 72 12.49 28.24 7.77
CA PRO A 72 11.24 28.12 8.53
C PRO A 72 10.57 29.49 8.73
N ASN A 73 9.29 29.58 8.39
CA ASN A 73 8.52 30.79 8.66
C ASN A 73 8.33 30.99 10.17
N GLU A 74 7.88 32.18 10.58
CA GLU A 74 7.79 32.53 12.01
C GLU A 74 6.88 31.57 12.80
N LYS A 75 5.79 31.09 12.18
CA LYS A 75 4.87 30.12 12.80
C LYS A 75 5.55 28.77 13.03
N MET A 76 6.31 28.29 12.04
CA MET A 76 7.07 27.04 12.14
C MET A 76 8.18 27.15 13.18
N ARG A 77 8.87 28.29 13.26
CA ARG A 77 9.86 28.55 14.32
C ARG A 77 9.25 28.51 15.72
N LYS A 78 8.08 29.14 15.91
CA LYS A 78 7.34 29.08 17.19
C LYS A 78 6.92 27.65 17.55
N LEU A 79 6.51 26.85 16.56
CA LEU A 79 6.18 25.44 16.77
C LEU A 79 7.40 24.60 17.15
N MET A 80 8.55 24.78 16.49
CA MET A 80 9.79 24.08 16.81
C MET A 80 10.30 24.42 18.22
N GLN A 81 10.21 25.69 18.63
CA GLN A 81 10.55 26.12 19.98
C GLN A 81 9.65 25.49 21.05
N LEU A 82 8.38 25.21 20.72
CA LEU A 82 7.46 24.53 21.62
C LEU A 82 7.79 23.04 21.75
N SER A 83 8.26 22.38 20.69
CA SER A 83 8.65 20.96 20.72
C SER A 83 9.97 20.71 21.46
N ASP A 84 10.93 21.65 21.41
CA ASP A 84 12.20 21.53 22.13
C ASP A 84 12.00 21.51 23.66
N GLY A 85 10.91 22.10 24.16
CA GLY A 85 10.52 22.03 25.58
C GLY A 85 9.85 20.73 26.02
N ILE A 86 9.58 19.79 25.09
CA ILE A 86 8.93 18.49 25.37
C ILE A 86 9.97 17.36 25.51
N ALA A 87 11.25 17.62 25.19
CA ALA A 87 12.31 16.60 25.19
C ALA A 87 12.84 16.18 26.58
N ASP A 88 12.40 16.78 27.68
CA ASP A 88 12.91 16.53 29.04
C ASP A 88 11.89 15.88 29.99
N ASN A 89 10.99 15.02 29.50
CA ASN A 89 10.10 14.23 30.37
C ASN A 89 9.80 12.82 29.84
N THR A 90 10.84 12.07 29.46
CA THR A 90 10.77 10.60 29.39
C THR A 90 12.08 9.98 29.86
#